data_AF-A0A534VFG4-F1
#
_entry.id   AF-A0A534VFG4-F1
#
_cell.length_a   1.000
_cell.length_b   1.000
_cell.length_c   1.000
_cell.angle_alpha   90.00
_cell.angle_beta   90.00
_cell.angle_gamma   90.00
#
_symmetry.space_group_name_H-M   'P 1'
#
loop_
_entity.id
_entity.type
_entity.pdbx_description
1 polymer ?
#
loop_
_entity_poly.entity_id
_entity_poly.type
_entity_poly.pdbx_seq_one_letter_code
_entity_poly.pdbx_strand_id
1 'polypeptide(L)'
;MPTYHRLLPNEPGVSVTPNVLTVGRGNCDGPLHMTSHGHGGIMPAVRLAAIDVGSNSLHMLVADVSPDGRIQVVDRLKEMVRLGHRAFTSGKLDREAAELALRTLKTFERLARARHVERLGAVATSAVREARNGASFVRLLRRETGIPVRIVSGLDEARLIFRAARHALGLDGGPHLLVDVGGGSVELVLVRDGRAVWMRSLPLGVARLTERFLVDDPPRTGQVRQLEKHLRREL
;
A
#
# COMPACT_ATOMS: atom_id res chain seq x y z
N MET A 1 -4.53 -27.13 -16.69
CA MET A 1 -5.22 -25.85 -16.45
C MET A 1 -6.71 -26.12 -16.29
N PRO A 2 -7.26 -26.16 -15.05
CA PRO A 2 -8.70 -26.02 -14.87
C PRO A 2 -9.02 -24.72 -14.11
N THR A 3 -9.84 -23.90 -14.75
CA THR A 3 -10.45 -22.66 -14.25
C THR A 3 -11.57 -22.99 -13.26
N TYR A 4 -11.44 -22.56 -12.01
CA TYR A 4 -12.54 -22.52 -11.05
C TYR A 4 -13.32 -21.21 -11.22
N HIS A 5 -14.38 -21.27 -12.02
CA HIS A 5 -15.48 -20.31 -11.96
C HIS A 5 -16.67 -21.01 -11.30
N ARG A 6 -17.02 -20.65 -10.06
CA ARG A 6 -18.43 -20.67 -9.57
C ARG A 6 -18.61 -19.91 -8.25
N LEU A 7 -19.39 -18.84 -8.37
CA LEU A 7 -20.50 -18.41 -7.52
C LEU A 7 -20.21 -18.01 -6.07
N LEU A 8 -20.12 -16.68 -5.86
CA LEU A 8 -20.72 -16.03 -4.70
C LEU A 8 -22.01 -15.33 -5.17
N PRO A 9 -23.09 -15.34 -4.37
CA PRO A 9 -24.34 -14.67 -4.71
C PRO A 9 -24.14 -13.14 -4.81
N ASN A 10 -24.86 -12.54 -5.76
CA ASN A 10 -24.99 -11.10 -5.94
C ASN A 10 -25.65 -10.47 -4.70
N GLU A 11 -24.86 -10.04 -3.73
CA GLU A 11 -25.28 -9.13 -2.66
C GLU A 11 -25.13 -7.67 -3.15
N PRO A 12 -26.17 -6.83 -3.07
CA PRO A 12 -26.06 -5.42 -3.47
C PRO A 12 -25.17 -4.65 -2.48
N GLY A 13 -24.06 -4.08 -2.97
CA GLY A 13 -23.19 -3.19 -2.18
C GLY A 13 -21.69 -3.52 -2.17
N VAL A 14 -21.24 -4.47 -2.98
CA VAL A 14 -19.80 -4.80 -3.12
C VAL A 14 -19.22 -4.05 -4.33
N SER A 15 -18.33 -3.09 -4.08
CA SER A 15 -17.46 -2.51 -5.11
C SER A 15 -16.03 -3.00 -4.88
N VAL A 16 -15.46 -3.64 -5.90
CA VAL A 16 -14.07 -4.12 -5.90
C VAL A 16 -13.22 -3.10 -6.66
N THR A 17 -12.31 -2.43 -5.96
CA THR A 17 -11.15 -1.77 -6.58
C THR A 17 -9.88 -2.45 -6.05
N PRO A 18 -8.73 -2.36 -6.75
CA PRO A 18 -7.53 -3.04 -6.30
C PRO A 18 -7.14 -2.53 -4.90
N ASN A 19 -7.17 -3.42 -3.91
CA ASN A 19 -6.67 -3.29 -2.53
C ASN A 19 -7.57 -2.62 -1.47
N VAL A 20 -8.86 -2.37 -1.72
CA VAL A 20 -9.79 -1.96 -0.64
C VAL A 20 -11.14 -2.63 -0.85
N LEU A 21 -11.59 -3.43 0.12
CA LEU A 21 -12.96 -3.94 0.17
C LEU A 21 -13.80 -3.00 1.06
N THR A 22 -14.75 -2.29 0.47
CA THR A 22 -15.74 -1.47 1.18
C THR A 22 -17.12 -2.08 1.04
N VAL A 23 -17.87 -2.14 2.16
CA VAL A 23 -19.30 -2.50 2.20
C VAL A 23 -20.07 -1.26 2.64
N GLY A 24 -20.98 -0.76 1.79
CA GLY A 24 -21.80 0.43 2.07
C GLY A 24 -23.03 0.52 1.16
N ARG A 25 -24.13 1.11 1.66
CA ARG A 25 -25.40 1.32 0.93
C ARG A 25 -25.62 2.81 0.62
N GLY A 26 -26.09 3.11 -0.60
CA GLY A 26 -26.99 4.24 -0.88
C GLY A 26 -26.47 5.36 -1.82
N ASN A 27 -27.18 5.53 -2.95
CA ASN A 27 -27.10 6.61 -3.95
C ASN A 27 -27.52 7.99 -3.41
N CYS A 28 -27.03 9.07 -4.04
CA CYS A 28 -27.79 10.30 -4.38
C CYS A 28 -27.07 11.10 -5.49
N ASP A 29 -27.74 11.27 -6.64
CA ASP A 29 -27.35 12.17 -7.75
C ASP A 29 -27.93 13.59 -7.54
N GLY A 30 -27.20 14.62 -7.99
CA GLY A 30 -27.71 15.98 -8.17
C GLY A 30 -26.74 16.84 -9.00
N PRO A 31 -27.20 17.70 -9.93
CA PRO A 31 -26.34 18.42 -10.86
C PRO A 31 -25.85 19.76 -10.29
N LEU A 32 -24.61 20.16 -10.61
CA LEU A 32 -24.07 21.47 -10.23
C LEU A 32 -23.95 22.40 -11.46
N HIS A 33 -24.67 23.52 -11.35
CA HIS A 33 -24.62 24.67 -12.27
C HIS A 33 -23.25 25.36 -12.25
N MET A 34 -22.76 25.69 -13.45
CA MET A 34 -21.63 26.59 -13.68
C MET A 34 -22.03 28.06 -13.52
N THR A 35 -21.25 28.82 -12.76
CA THR A 35 -21.10 30.27 -12.98
C THR A 35 -19.63 30.67 -12.83
N SER A 36 -19.14 31.46 -13.79
CA SER A 36 -17.80 32.03 -13.81
C SER A 36 -17.76 33.37 -13.07
N HIS A 37 -16.61 33.69 -12.47
CA HIS A 37 -15.86 34.96 -12.55
C HIS A 37 -15.09 35.22 -11.24
N GLY A 38 -13.77 35.37 -11.35
CA GLY A 38 -12.92 35.89 -10.28
C GLY A 38 -11.45 35.67 -10.56
N HIS A 39 -10.75 36.71 -10.99
CA HIS A 39 -9.28 36.79 -11.06
C HIS A 39 -8.68 36.67 -9.64
N GLY A 40 -8.54 35.45 -9.15
CA GLY A 40 -7.67 35.11 -8.01
C GLY A 40 -6.54 34.26 -8.56
N GLY A 41 -5.29 34.70 -8.40
CA GLY A 41 -4.13 33.96 -8.90
C GLY A 41 -4.21 32.50 -8.46
N ILE A 42 -4.37 31.60 -9.43
CA ILE A 42 -4.40 30.15 -9.19
C ILE A 42 -3.01 29.81 -8.67
N MET A 43 -2.88 29.61 -7.36
CA MET A 43 -1.65 29.06 -6.81
C MET A 43 -1.40 27.73 -7.52
N PRO A 44 -0.26 27.57 -8.22
CA PRO A 44 -0.04 26.42 -9.07
C PRO A 44 -0.02 25.14 -8.22
N ALA A 45 -0.56 24.06 -8.76
CA ALA A 45 -0.49 22.75 -8.12
C ALA A 45 0.98 22.36 -7.93
N VAL A 46 1.29 21.78 -6.78
CA VAL A 46 2.63 21.30 -6.45
C VAL A 46 2.76 19.87 -6.93
N ARG A 47 3.84 19.54 -7.65
CA ARG A 47 4.08 18.16 -8.08
C ARG A 47 4.83 17.37 -7.02
N LEU A 48 4.18 16.34 -6.49
CA LEU A 48 4.71 15.48 -5.44
C LEU A 48 4.93 14.06 -5.96
N ALA A 49 5.82 13.33 -5.31
CA ALA A 49 5.91 11.89 -5.47
C ALA A 49 6.09 11.16 -4.14
N ALA A 50 5.43 10.01 -4.02
CA ALA A 50 5.51 9.13 -2.88
C ALA A 50 5.93 7.73 -3.33
N ILE A 51 6.88 7.13 -2.62
CA ILE A 51 7.38 5.78 -2.86
C ILE A 51 7.00 4.88 -1.68
N ASP A 52 6.43 3.72 -1.98
CA ASP A 52 6.28 2.61 -1.03
C ASP A 52 7.32 1.53 -1.33
N VAL A 53 8.20 1.28 -0.37
CA VAL A 53 9.21 0.21 -0.38
C VAL A 53 8.63 -1.00 0.35
N GLY A 54 7.74 -1.69 -0.36
CA GLY A 54 7.00 -2.84 0.13
C GLY A 54 7.78 -4.16 0.10
N SER A 55 7.22 -5.19 0.74
CA SER A 55 7.81 -6.54 0.78
C SER A 55 7.84 -7.23 -0.58
N ASN A 56 6.83 -7.05 -1.42
CA ASN A 56 6.76 -7.74 -2.72
C ASN A 56 7.22 -6.84 -3.88
N SER A 57 6.91 -5.56 -3.79
CA SER A 57 7.07 -4.61 -4.87
C SER A 57 7.33 -3.22 -4.33
N LEU A 58 8.04 -2.42 -5.12
CA LEU A 58 8.18 -0.99 -4.89
C LEU A 58 7.18 -0.26 -5.78
N HIS A 59 6.48 0.73 -5.22
CA HIS A 59 5.52 1.56 -5.94
C HIS A 59 5.95 3.02 -5.88
N MET A 60 5.72 3.75 -6.96
CA MET A 60 5.86 5.21 -7.00
C MET A 60 4.60 5.82 -7.58
N LEU A 61 4.06 6.82 -6.88
CA LEU A 61 2.95 7.65 -7.35
C LEU A 61 3.47 9.06 -7.56
N VAL A 62 3.27 9.63 -8.75
CA VAL A 62 3.49 11.05 -9.03
C VAL A 62 2.13 11.72 -9.17
N ALA A 63 1.93 12.84 -8.48
CA ALA A 63 0.67 13.57 -8.54
C ALA A 63 0.88 15.07 -8.42
N ASP A 64 0.03 15.82 -9.11
CA ASP A 64 -0.16 17.25 -8.92
C ASP A 64 -1.17 17.45 -7.79
N VAL A 65 -0.81 18.25 -6.79
CA VAL A 65 -1.64 18.53 -5.63
C VAL A 65 -1.99 20.01 -5.60
N SER A 66 -3.27 20.30 -5.80
CA SER A 66 -3.82 21.65 -5.76
C SER A 66 -3.81 22.21 -4.34
N PRO A 67 -3.82 23.56 -4.17
CA PRO A 67 -3.90 24.20 -2.86
C PRO A 67 -5.12 23.80 -2.03
N ASP A 68 -6.23 23.43 -2.69
CA ASP A 68 -7.46 22.93 -2.08
C ASP A 68 -7.40 21.43 -1.72
N GLY A 69 -6.25 20.79 -1.92
CA GLY A 69 -6.02 19.39 -1.59
C GLY A 69 -6.41 18.39 -2.67
N ARG A 70 -6.94 18.84 -3.82
CA ARG A 70 -7.24 17.92 -4.93
C ARG A 70 -5.97 17.27 -5.47
N ILE A 71 -6.01 15.95 -5.62
CA ILE A 71 -4.89 15.13 -6.10
C ILE A 71 -5.19 14.66 -7.52
N GLN A 72 -4.37 15.08 -8.49
CA GLN A 72 -4.40 14.58 -9.85
C GLN A 72 -3.19 13.69 -10.10
N VAL A 73 -3.43 12.40 -10.37
CA VAL A 73 -2.34 11.45 -10.62
C VAL A 73 -1.75 11.68 -12.01
N VAL A 74 -0.43 11.86 -12.05
CA VAL A 74 0.37 12.07 -13.26
C VAL A 74 1.01 10.77 -13.72
N ASP A 75 1.51 9.95 -12.79
CA ASP A 75 2.19 8.69 -13.12
C ASP A 75 2.09 7.67 -11.98
N ARG A 76 2.14 6.39 -12.35
CA ARG A 76 2.16 5.25 -11.43
C ARG A 76 3.17 4.23 -11.93
N LEU A 77 4.11 3.86 -11.06
CA LEU A 77 5.11 2.86 -11.35
C LEU A 77 5.09 1.77 -10.30
N LYS A 78 5.37 0.55 -10.74
CA LYS A 78 5.47 -0.63 -9.91
C LYS A 78 6.60 -1.50 -10.41
N GLU A 79 7.48 -1.90 -9.50
CA GLU A 79 8.58 -2.82 -9.80
C GLU A 79 8.55 -3.99 -8.83
N MET A 80 8.71 -5.21 -9.34
CA MET A 80 8.65 -6.45 -8.54
C MET A 80 10.03 -6.79 -8.01
N VAL A 81 10.31 -6.38 -6.77
CA VAL A 81 11.65 -6.57 -6.15
C VAL A 81 11.72 -7.73 -5.17
N ARG A 82 10.57 -8.09 -4.55
CA ARG A 82 10.45 -9.19 -3.59
C ARG A 82 11.44 -9.09 -2.41
N LEU A 83 11.59 -7.89 -1.80
CA LEU A 83 12.40 -7.68 -0.59
C LEU A 83 12.04 -8.58 0.60
N GLY A 84 10.78 -9.00 0.67
CA GLY A 84 10.29 -9.93 1.68
C GLY A 84 10.73 -11.37 1.43
N HIS A 85 11.27 -11.68 0.25
CA HIS A 85 11.63 -13.05 -0.10
C HIS A 85 12.68 -13.60 0.86
N ARG A 86 12.34 -14.65 1.61
CA ARG A 86 13.15 -15.24 2.68
C ARG A 86 13.49 -14.29 3.84
N ALA A 87 13.11 -13.02 3.78
CA ALA A 87 13.44 -12.05 4.81
C ALA A 87 12.70 -12.36 6.11
N PHE A 88 11.47 -12.86 6.01
CA PHE A 88 10.66 -13.22 7.17
C PHE A 88 11.11 -14.50 7.88
N THR A 89 11.83 -15.38 7.18
CA THR A 89 12.37 -16.63 7.75
C THR A 89 13.82 -16.47 8.19
N SER A 90 14.66 -15.78 7.41
CA SER A 90 16.08 -15.53 7.74
C SER A 90 16.30 -14.35 8.71
N GLY A 91 15.33 -13.43 8.76
CA GLY A 91 15.39 -12.16 9.48
C GLY A 91 16.36 -11.14 8.86
N LYS A 92 16.76 -11.29 7.60
CA LYS A 92 17.60 -10.34 6.86
C LYS A 92 17.09 -10.18 5.42
N LEU A 93 17.21 -8.97 4.87
CA LEU A 93 16.99 -8.74 3.44
C LEU A 93 18.08 -9.44 2.63
N ASP A 94 17.67 -10.15 1.59
CA ASP A 94 18.57 -10.77 0.63
C ASP A 94 19.36 -9.70 -0.15
N ARG A 95 20.62 -10.03 -0.47
CA ARG A 95 21.52 -9.09 -1.15
C ARG A 95 21.02 -8.74 -2.55
N GLU A 96 20.58 -9.72 -3.33
CA GLU A 96 20.12 -9.52 -4.70
C GLU A 96 18.86 -8.65 -4.72
N ALA A 97 17.92 -8.92 -3.82
CA ALA A 97 16.71 -8.11 -3.67
C ALA A 97 17.02 -6.68 -3.21
N ALA A 98 17.97 -6.51 -2.28
CA ALA A 98 18.41 -5.18 -1.82
C ALA A 98 19.09 -4.37 -2.94
N GLU A 99 19.95 -5.02 -3.74
CA GLU A 99 20.60 -4.38 -4.90
C GLU A 99 19.58 -4.00 -5.98
N LEU A 100 18.59 -4.86 -6.25
CA LEU A 100 17.50 -4.57 -7.16
C LEU A 100 16.67 -3.37 -6.67
N ALA A 101 16.26 -3.34 -5.40
CA ALA A 101 15.55 -2.20 -4.81
C ALA A 101 16.33 -0.90 -4.96
N LEU A 102 17.65 -0.92 -4.73
CA LEU A 102 18.50 0.26 -4.91
C LEU A 102 18.50 0.73 -6.38
N ARG A 103 18.64 -0.19 -7.34
CA ARG A 103 18.55 0.15 -8.77
C ARG A 103 17.19 0.74 -9.13
N THR A 104 16.09 0.16 -8.62
CA THR A 104 14.74 0.67 -8.81
C THR A 104 14.58 2.09 -8.26
N LEU A 105 15.06 2.37 -7.05
CA LEU A 105 15.00 3.71 -6.47
C LEU A 105 15.84 4.74 -7.25
N LYS A 106 17.00 4.34 -7.80
CA LYS A 106 17.77 5.20 -8.72
C LYS A 106 16.98 5.52 -10.00
N THR A 107 16.17 4.59 -10.49
CA THR A 107 15.27 4.85 -11.62
C THR A 107 14.12 5.78 -11.23
N PHE A 108 13.52 5.58 -10.06
CA PHE A 108 12.46 6.45 -9.54
C PHE A 108 12.94 7.88 -9.29
N GLU A 109 14.15 8.07 -8.77
CA GLU A 109 14.75 9.40 -8.60
C GLU A 109 14.91 10.12 -9.95
N ARG A 110 15.49 9.46 -10.96
CA ARG A 110 15.67 10.03 -12.29
C ARG A 110 14.34 10.40 -12.93
N LEU A 111 13.32 9.57 -12.75
CA LEU A 111 11.98 9.86 -13.23
C LEU A 111 11.35 11.05 -12.50
N ALA A 112 11.47 11.11 -11.17
CA ALA A 112 10.97 12.24 -10.38
C ALA A 112 11.57 13.56 -10.89
N ARG A 113 12.88 13.56 -11.15
CA ARG A 113 13.60 14.71 -11.73
C ARG A 113 13.08 15.06 -13.13
N ALA A 114 12.93 14.07 -14.01
CA ALA A 114 12.42 14.28 -15.36
C ALA A 114 10.96 14.78 -15.39
N ARG A 115 10.18 14.48 -14.35
CA ARG A 115 8.80 14.95 -14.20
C ARG A 115 8.68 16.25 -13.40
N HIS A 116 9.80 16.87 -13.02
CA HIS A 116 9.84 18.09 -12.21
C HIS A 116 9.10 17.94 -10.87
N VAL A 117 9.24 16.79 -10.22
CA VAL A 117 8.74 16.58 -8.85
C VAL A 117 9.46 17.52 -7.90
N GLU A 118 8.70 18.33 -7.17
CA GLU A 118 9.23 19.29 -6.20
C GLU A 118 9.56 18.62 -4.87
N ARG A 119 8.77 17.61 -4.47
CA ARG A 119 8.99 16.87 -3.22
C ARG A 119 8.79 15.38 -3.44
N LEU A 120 9.82 14.62 -3.10
CA LEU A 120 9.86 13.17 -3.18
C LEU A 120 10.13 12.59 -1.78
N GLY A 121 9.36 11.58 -1.40
CA GLY A 121 9.56 10.86 -0.14
C GLY A 121 9.22 9.38 -0.27
N ALA A 122 9.80 8.57 0.60
CA ALA A 122 9.59 7.13 0.60
C ALA A 122 9.30 6.58 2.00
N VAL A 123 8.45 5.56 2.06
CA VAL A 123 8.20 4.75 3.25
C VAL A 123 8.67 3.32 3.01
N ALA A 124 9.21 2.67 4.04
CA ALA A 124 9.60 1.26 3.99
C ALA A 124 8.85 0.48 5.07
N THR A 125 8.26 -0.65 4.66
CA THR A 125 7.25 -1.36 5.45
C THR A 125 7.77 -2.70 5.99
N SER A 126 6.88 -3.68 6.21
CA SER A 126 7.12 -4.92 6.97
C SER A 126 8.46 -5.61 6.72
N ALA A 127 8.86 -5.86 5.46
CA ALA A 127 10.11 -6.57 5.18
C ALA A 127 11.35 -5.80 5.66
N VAL A 128 11.41 -4.50 5.39
CA VAL A 128 12.54 -3.66 5.79
C VAL A 128 12.49 -3.36 7.29
N ARG A 129 11.30 -3.16 7.85
CA ARG A 129 11.06 -2.90 9.27
C ARG A 129 11.56 -4.04 10.16
N GLU A 130 11.33 -5.28 9.75
CA GLU A 130 11.61 -6.47 10.58
C GLU A 130 13.02 -7.04 10.36
N ALA A 131 13.67 -6.71 9.23
CA ALA A 131 14.99 -7.23 8.92
C ALA A 131 16.09 -6.62 9.79
N ARG A 132 17.01 -7.45 10.30
CA ARG A 132 18.16 -7.02 11.11
C ARG A 132 19.07 -6.01 10.39
N ASN A 133 19.15 -6.10 9.06
CA ASN A 133 19.90 -5.18 8.19
C ASN A 133 19.03 -4.07 7.57
N GLY A 134 17.77 -3.93 7.98
CA GLY A 134 16.83 -2.94 7.42
C GLY A 134 17.27 -1.49 7.63
N ALA A 135 17.72 -1.14 8.83
CA ALA A 135 18.20 0.21 9.12
C ALA A 135 19.45 0.59 8.30
N SER A 136 20.41 -0.34 8.14
CA SER A 136 21.58 -0.13 7.27
C SER A 136 21.19 -0.02 5.80
N PHE A 137 20.22 -0.82 5.35
CA PHE A 137 19.71 -0.77 3.99
C PHE A 137 19.06 0.59 3.70
N VAL A 138 18.24 1.13 4.60
CA VAL A 138 17.66 2.47 4.45
C VAL A 138 18.70 3.57 4.41
N ARG A 139 19.77 3.49 5.23
CA ARG A 139 20.89 4.43 5.16
C ARG A 139 21.60 4.38 3.80
N LEU A 140 21.81 3.18 3.27
CA LEU A 140 22.37 2.97 1.93
C LEU A 140 21.47 3.64 0.86
N LEU A 141 20.16 3.35 0.85
CA LEU A 141 19.22 3.94 -0.10
C LEU A 141 19.27 5.47 -0.07
N ARG A 142 19.21 6.07 1.13
CA ARG A 142 19.29 7.53 1.30
C ARG A 142 20.59 8.10 0.74
N ARG A 143 21.73 7.50 1.06
CA ARG A 143 23.04 7.98 0.59
C ARG A 143 23.17 7.92 -0.92
N GLU A 144 22.71 6.83 -1.53
CA GLU A 144 22.90 6.54 -2.95
C GLU A 144 21.90 7.24 -3.87
N THR A 145 20.77 7.71 -3.33
CA THR A 145 19.68 8.28 -4.13
C THR A 145 19.24 9.67 -3.69
N GLY A 146 19.63 10.10 -2.49
CA GLY A 146 19.13 11.34 -1.88
C GLY A 146 17.66 11.28 -1.42
N ILE A 147 16.93 10.19 -1.69
CA ILE A 147 15.52 10.06 -1.35
C ILE A 147 15.37 9.92 0.18
N PRO A 148 14.53 10.74 0.84
CA PRO A 148 14.17 10.54 2.24
C PRO A 148 13.34 9.26 2.40
N VAL A 149 13.95 8.18 2.89
CA VAL A 149 13.27 6.89 3.14
C VAL A 149 13.03 6.69 4.64
N ARG A 150 11.79 6.56 5.11
CA ARG A 150 11.46 6.30 6.53
C ARG A 150 10.90 4.90 6.73
N ILE A 151 11.44 4.15 7.68
CA ILE A 151 10.81 2.91 8.14
C ILE A 151 9.57 3.28 8.95
N VAL A 152 8.41 2.77 8.56
CA VAL A 152 7.13 3.04 9.25
C VAL A 152 6.73 1.85 10.09
N SER A 153 6.19 2.08 11.30
CA SER A 153 5.55 1.01 12.08
C SER A 153 4.29 0.52 11.37
N GLY A 154 3.82 -0.69 11.69
CA GLY A 154 2.55 -1.18 11.11
C GLY A 154 1.35 -0.30 11.48
N LEU A 155 1.40 0.37 12.64
CA LEU A 155 0.36 1.34 13.02
C LEU A 155 0.46 2.63 12.20
N ASP A 156 1.66 3.12 11.90
CA ASP A 156 1.84 4.27 11.01
C ASP A 156 1.37 3.96 9.58
N GLU A 157 1.60 2.74 9.12
CA GLU A 157 1.12 2.21 7.84
C GLU A 157 -0.41 2.20 7.81
N ALA A 158 -1.07 1.60 8.81
CA ALA A 158 -2.52 1.64 8.98
C ALA A 158 -3.10 3.07 8.99
N ARG A 159 -2.40 4.03 9.63
CA ARG A 159 -2.79 5.45 9.62
C ARG A 159 -2.67 6.11 8.25
N LEU A 160 -1.70 5.70 7.43
CA LEU A 160 -1.55 6.21 6.06
C LEU A 160 -2.66 5.65 5.17
N ILE A 161 -2.94 4.34 5.26
CA ILE A 161 -4.04 3.67 4.57
C ILE A 161 -5.37 4.34 4.91
N PHE A 162 -5.66 4.56 6.20
CA PHE A 162 -6.87 5.25 6.63
C PHE A 162 -7.01 6.64 6.01
N ARG A 163 -5.93 7.43 6.01
CA ARG A 163 -5.95 8.78 5.42
C ARG A 163 -6.20 8.75 3.92
N ALA A 164 -5.58 7.81 3.20
CA ALA A 164 -5.79 7.62 1.78
C ALA A 164 -7.23 7.17 1.47
N ALA A 165 -7.75 6.17 2.19
CA ALA A 165 -9.11 5.66 2.01
C ALA A 165 -10.17 6.72 2.33
N ARG A 166 -9.99 7.49 3.41
CA ARG A 166 -10.89 8.59 3.77
C ARG A 166 -10.96 9.65 2.67
N HIS A 167 -9.82 9.99 2.07
CA HIS A 167 -9.77 10.95 0.97
C HIS A 167 -10.42 10.40 -0.31
N ALA A 168 -10.20 9.12 -0.63
CA ALA A 168 -10.62 8.53 -1.89
C ALA A 168 -12.09 8.08 -1.91
N LEU A 169 -12.62 7.61 -0.78
CA LEU A 169 -13.91 6.91 -0.74
C LEU A 169 -15.00 7.69 -0.01
N GLY A 170 -14.63 8.64 0.87
CA GLY A 170 -15.58 9.20 1.84
C GLY A 170 -16.03 8.13 2.83
N LEU A 171 -15.61 8.24 4.10
CA LEU A 171 -15.89 7.21 5.12
C LEU A 171 -16.94 7.70 6.13
N ASP A 172 -17.88 8.49 5.63
CA ASP A 172 -19.02 9.00 6.39
C ASP A 172 -20.20 8.02 6.25
N GLY A 173 -20.95 7.82 7.33
CA GLY A 173 -22.12 6.94 7.35
C GLY A 173 -21.80 5.49 7.72
N GLY A 174 -22.03 5.15 8.99
CA GLY A 174 -21.92 3.77 9.51
C GLY A 174 -20.47 3.34 9.79
N PRO A 175 -20.29 2.11 10.33
CA PRO A 175 -18.97 1.56 10.57
C PRO A 175 -18.37 0.96 9.28
N HIS A 176 -17.09 1.25 9.02
CA HIS A 176 -16.31 0.61 7.96
C HIS A 176 -15.12 -0.14 8.54
N LEU A 177 -14.78 -1.30 7.98
CA LEU A 177 -13.53 -1.99 8.25
C LEU A 177 -12.66 -1.93 6.99
N LEU A 178 -11.56 -1.18 7.07
CA LEU A 178 -10.53 -1.20 6.03
C LEU A 178 -9.61 -2.39 6.29
N VAL A 179 -9.35 -3.16 5.23
CA VAL A 179 -8.43 -4.29 5.24
C VAL A 179 -7.46 -4.10 4.08
N ASP A 180 -6.18 -3.89 4.37
CA ASP A 180 -5.11 -3.88 3.38
C ASP A 180 -4.26 -5.13 3.52
N VAL A 181 -4.13 -5.88 2.43
CA VAL A 181 -3.44 -7.18 2.41
C VAL A 181 -2.12 -7.01 1.68
N GLY A 182 -1.07 -6.77 2.45
CA GLY A 182 0.29 -6.62 1.95
C GLY A 182 1.04 -7.94 1.78
N GLY A 183 2.29 -7.83 1.35
CA GLY A 183 3.20 -8.99 1.25
C GLY A 183 3.71 -9.48 2.61
N GLY A 184 3.95 -8.55 3.55
CA GLY A 184 4.51 -8.87 4.87
C GLY A 184 3.51 -8.78 6.02
N SER A 185 2.49 -7.94 5.89
CA SER A 185 1.48 -7.71 6.92
C SER A 185 0.08 -7.54 6.33
N VAL A 186 -0.91 -7.54 7.22
CA VAL A 186 -2.28 -7.12 6.95
C VAL A 186 -2.61 -6.00 7.91
N GLU A 187 -3.04 -4.87 7.38
CA GLU A 187 -3.47 -3.71 8.17
C GLU A 187 -4.99 -3.69 8.25
N LEU A 188 -5.50 -3.53 9.48
CA LEU A 188 -6.92 -3.45 9.79
C LEU A 188 -7.20 -2.08 10.41
N VAL A 189 -8.23 -1.39 9.91
CA VAL A 189 -8.69 -0.12 10.49
C VAL A 189 -10.21 -0.14 10.62
N LEU A 190 -10.71 -0.07 11.85
CA LEU A 190 -12.12 0.15 12.11
C LEU A 190 -12.38 1.66 12.12
N VAL A 191 -13.30 2.09 11.27
CA VAL A 191 -13.72 3.48 11.09
C VAL A 191 -15.17 3.61 11.52
N ARG A 192 -15.49 4.65 12.27
CA ARG A 192 -16.84 5.02 12.67
C ARG A 192 -16.97 6.53 12.57
N ASP A 193 -18.02 7.00 11.90
CA ASP A 193 -18.32 8.43 11.73
C ASP A 193 -17.10 9.20 11.17
N GLY A 194 -16.48 8.67 10.10
CA GLY A 194 -15.30 9.26 9.46
C GLY A 194 -14.00 9.21 10.28
N ARG A 195 -14.00 8.56 11.45
CA ARG A 195 -12.84 8.49 12.37
C ARG A 195 -12.39 7.06 12.59
N ALA A 196 -11.08 6.84 12.54
CA ALA A 196 -10.50 5.55 12.93
C ALA A 196 -10.60 5.37 14.46
N VAL A 197 -11.33 4.35 14.89
CA VAL A 197 -11.55 4.02 16.31
C VAL A 197 -10.67 2.86 16.78
N TRP A 198 -10.15 2.06 15.85
CA TRP A 198 -9.21 0.98 16.15
C TRP A 198 -8.32 0.70 14.94
N MET A 199 -7.07 0.32 15.20
CA MET A 199 -6.10 -0.03 14.17
C MET A 199 -5.21 -1.18 14.63
N ARG A 200 -4.90 -2.11 13.73
CA ARG A 200 -3.93 -3.19 13.98
C ARG A 200 -3.16 -3.52 12.71
N SER A 201 -1.92 -3.93 12.89
CA SER A 201 -1.10 -4.53 11.84
C SER A 201 -0.75 -5.95 12.29
N LEU A 202 -1.05 -6.92 11.45
CA LEU A 202 -0.89 -8.35 11.72
C LEU A 202 0.20 -8.91 10.80
N PRO A 203 1.09 -9.80 11.26
CA PRO A 203 2.10 -10.44 10.43
C PRO A 203 1.48 -11.58 9.60
N LEU A 204 0.45 -11.25 8.80
CA LEU A 204 -0.36 -12.18 8.00
C LEU A 204 -0.29 -11.86 6.49
N GLY A 205 0.78 -11.20 6.04
CA GLY A 205 0.94 -10.86 4.63
C GLY A 205 1.15 -12.08 3.74
N VAL A 206 0.75 -11.95 2.47
CA VAL A 206 0.69 -13.08 1.52
C VAL A 206 2.05 -13.73 1.31
N ALA A 207 3.11 -12.96 1.05
CA ALA A 207 4.44 -13.51 0.82
C ALA A 207 4.98 -14.22 2.06
N ARG A 208 4.76 -13.65 3.26
CA ARG A 208 5.14 -14.27 4.53
C ARG A 208 4.43 -15.62 4.74
N LEU A 209 3.12 -15.65 4.52
CA LEU A 209 2.32 -16.86 4.73
C LEU A 209 2.66 -17.95 3.72
N THR A 210 2.83 -17.59 2.45
CA THR A 210 3.26 -18.53 1.40
C THR A 210 4.61 -19.14 1.75
N GLU A 211 5.62 -18.34 2.10
CA GLU A 211 6.94 -18.87 2.45
C GLU A 211 6.95 -19.76 3.68
N ARG A 212 6.07 -19.47 4.65
CA ARG A 212 6.02 -20.21 5.90
C ARG A 212 5.25 -21.53 5.77
N PHE A 213 4.18 -21.56 4.97
CA PHE A 213 3.24 -22.69 4.97
C PHE A 213 3.16 -23.43 3.63
N LEU A 214 3.36 -22.76 2.50
CA LEU A 214 3.11 -23.29 1.16
C LEU A 214 4.44 -23.49 0.41
N VAL A 215 5.23 -24.48 0.83
CA VAL A 215 6.57 -24.74 0.27
C VAL A 215 6.56 -25.60 -0.99
N ASP A 216 5.44 -26.27 -1.30
CA ASP A 216 5.25 -27.03 -2.55
C ASP A 216 4.42 -26.21 -3.55
N ASP A 217 4.67 -26.42 -4.86
CA ASP A 217 3.87 -25.86 -5.96
C ASP A 217 3.41 -26.98 -6.92
N PRO A 218 2.12 -27.35 -6.94
CA PRO A 218 1.02 -26.76 -6.15
C PRO A 218 1.08 -27.14 -4.66
N PRO A 219 0.49 -26.33 -3.76
CA PRO A 219 0.49 -26.63 -2.33
C PRO A 219 -0.26 -27.92 -2.00
N ARG A 220 0.30 -28.71 -1.08
CA ARG A 220 -0.35 -29.93 -0.56
C ARG A 220 -1.54 -29.57 0.33
N THR A 221 -2.56 -30.40 0.37
CA THR A 221 -3.73 -30.19 1.25
C THR A 221 -3.35 -30.03 2.73
N GLY A 222 -2.31 -30.72 3.20
CA GLY A 222 -1.79 -30.57 4.55
C GLY A 222 -1.25 -29.15 4.85
N GLN A 223 -0.58 -28.53 3.88
CA GLN A 223 -0.05 -27.17 3.98
C GLN A 223 -1.16 -26.13 4.05
N VAL A 224 -2.17 -26.27 3.18
CA VAL A 224 -3.35 -25.40 3.18
C VAL A 224 -4.08 -25.48 4.52
N ARG A 225 -4.30 -26.70 5.06
CA ARG A 225 -4.92 -26.88 6.38
C ARG A 225 -4.11 -26.24 7.51
N GLN A 226 -2.79 -26.30 7.47
CA GLN A 226 -1.93 -25.66 8.47
C GLN A 226 -2.02 -24.14 8.39
N LEU A 227 -2.02 -23.58 7.19
CA LEU A 227 -2.21 -22.15 6.96
C LEU A 227 -3.57 -21.69 7.49
N GLU A 228 -4.66 -22.39 7.17
CA GLU A 228 -6.01 -22.09 7.67
C GLU A 228 -6.07 -22.15 9.20
N LYS A 229 -5.48 -23.18 9.82
CA LYS A 229 -5.40 -23.31 11.27
C LYS A 229 -4.63 -22.14 11.90
N HIS A 230 -3.55 -21.69 11.26
CA HIS A 230 -2.81 -20.52 11.71
C HIS A 230 -3.66 -19.26 11.63
N LEU A 231 -4.32 -18.99 10.49
CA LEU A 231 -5.18 -17.82 10.31
C LEU A 231 -6.30 -17.75 11.36
N ARG A 232 -6.98 -18.87 11.63
CA ARG A 232 -8.05 -18.94 12.67
C ARG A 232 -7.57 -18.65 14.09
N ARG A 233 -6.27 -18.77 14.36
CA ARG A 233 -5.69 -18.51 15.69
C ARG A 233 -5.27 -17.06 15.87
N GLU A 234 -4.86 -16.40 14.78
CA GLU A 234 -4.30 -15.04 14.83
C GLU A 234 -5.36 -13.94 14.63
N LEU A 235 -6.48 -14.27 13.97
CA LEU A 235 -7.66 -13.40 13.78
C LEU A 235 -8.65 -13.59 14.93
#